data_AF-A0A6P0NCB6-F1
#
_entry.id   AF-A0A6P0NCB6-F1
#
_cell.length_a   1.000
_cell.length_b   1.000
_cell.length_c   1.000
_cell.angle_alpha   90.00
_cell.angle_beta   90.00
_cell.angle_gamma   90.00
#
_symmetry.space_group_name_H-M   'P 1'
#
loop_
_entity.id
_entity.type
_entity.pdbx_description
1 polymer ?
#
loop_
_entity_poly.entity_id
_entity_poly.type
_entity_poly.pdbx_seq_one_letter_code
_entity_poly.pdbx_strand_id
1 'polypeptide(L)' 'MVFRGLYHFGVAYHQGKATDPVAYLTALENQDLGVVKAPRTRRKKPPLDLSPFPHSEGLTNCSFA' A
#
# COMPACT_ATOMS: atom_id res chain seq x y z
N MET A 1 6.73 -6.69 -2.75
CA MET A 1 7.57 -7.49 -1.84
C MET A 1 8.89 -7.74 -2.57
N VAL A 2 10.04 -7.31 -2.03
CA VAL A 2 11.28 -7.18 -2.83
C VAL A 2 11.77 -8.52 -3.40
N PHE A 3 11.84 -9.58 -2.57
CA PHE A 3 12.32 -10.89 -3.00
C PHE A 3 11.52 -11.52 -4.14
N ARG A 4 10.18 -11.42 -4.10
CA ARG A 4 9.32 -11.90 -5.18
C ARG A 4 9.58 -11.15 -6.48
N GLY A 5 9.78 -9.83 -6.42
CA GLY A 5 10.13 -9.02 -7.58
C GLY A 5 11.46 -9.43 -8.22
N LEU A 6 12.49 -9.62 -7.39
CA LEU A 6 13.83 -10.03 -7.85
C LEU A 6 13.83 -11.43 -8.47
N TYR A 7 13.02 -12.36 -7.95
CA TYR A 7 12.86 -13.69 -8.54
C TYR A 7 12.32 -13.61 -9.98
N HIS A 8 11.23 -12.86 -10.19
CA HIS A 8 10.64 -12.71 -11.52
C HIS A 8 11.56 -11.93 -12.48
N PHE A 9 12.28 -10.92 -11.98
CA PHE A 9 13.30 -10.23 -12.76
C PHE A 9 14.41 -11.18 -13.21
N GLY A 10 14.94 -12.03 -12.32
CA GLY A 10 15.98 -13.00 -12.67
C GLY A 10 15.55 -13.95 -13.79
N VAL A 11 14.32 -14.47 -13.71
CA VAL A 11 13.76 -15.31 -14.78
C VAL A 11 13.65 -14.55 -16.11
N ALA A 12 13.15 -13.31 -16.08
CA ALA A 12 13.04 -12.47 -17.28
C ALA A 12 14.41 -12.10 -17.86
N TYR A 13 15.40 -11.86 -17.00
CA TYR A 13 16.78 -11.56 -17.38
C TYR A 13 17.45 -12.75 -18.09
N HIS A 14 17.31 -13.95 -17.54
CA HIS A 14 17.84 -15.17 -18.18
C HIS A 14 17.17 -15.48 -19.52
N GLN A 15 15.91 -15.06 -19.71
CA GLN A 15 15.20 -15.17 -20.98
C GLN A 15 15.51 -14.04 -21.96
N GLY A 16 16.36 -13.07 -21.59
CA GLY A 16 16.68 -11.90 -22.41
C GLY A 16 15.53 -10.90 -22.56
N LYS A 17 14.48 -11.01 -21.73
CA LYS A 17 13.27 -10.17 -21.79
C LYS A 17 13.41 -8.86 -21.02
N ALA A 18 14.32 -8.81 -20.04
CA ALA A 18 14.56 -7.64 -19.22
C ALA A 18 16.05 -7.50 -18.93
N THR A 19 16.57 -6.27 -18.89
CA THR A 19 17.99 -5.98 -18.61
C THR A 19 18.12 -5.05 -17.42
N ASP A 20 17.25 -4.04 -17.34
CA ASP A 20 17.20 -3.12 -16.22
C ASP A 20 16.16 -3.57 -15.17
N PRO A 21 16.58 -3.86 -13.92
CA PRO A 21 15.66 -4.22 -12.86
C PRO A 21 14.70 -3.07 -12.49
N VAL A 22 15.12 -1.81 -12.60
CA VAL A 22 14.27 -0.68 -12.23
C VAL A 22 13.14 -0.50 -13.24
N ALA A 23 13.46 -0.47 -14.54
CA ALA A 23 12.46 -0.45 -15.60
C ALA A 23 11.49 -1.64 -15.49
N TYR A 24 11.99 -2.86 -15.22
CA TYR A 24 11.15 -4.05 -15.09
C TYR A 24 10.18 -3.95 -13.90
N LEU A 25 10.65 -3.57 -12.72
CA LEU A 25 9.83 -3.53 -11.50
C LEU A 25 8.87 -2.33 -11.46
N THR A 26 9.11 -1.30 -12.26
CA THR A 26 8.24 -0.12 -12.36
C THR A 26 7.22 -0.19 -13.49
N ALA A 27 7.36 -1.17 -14.40
CA ALA A 27 6.42 -1.41 -15.48
C ALA A 27 4.99 -1.66 -14.95
N LEU A 28 3.99 -1.14 -15.67
CA LEU A 28 2.57 -1.26 -15.31
C LEU A 28 2.13 -2.74 -15.21
N GLU A 29 2.67 -3.57 -16.10
CA GLU A 29 2.41 -5.02 -16.16
C GLU A 29 2.90 -5.77 -14.91
N ASN A 30 3.93 -5.26 -14.23
CA ASN A 30 4.60 -5.91 -13.10
C ASN A 30 4.25 -5.27 -11.74
N GLN A 31 3.21 -4.43 -11.67
CA GLN A 31 2.79 -3.79 -10.42
C GLN A 31 2.23 -4.78 -9.39
N ASP A 32 1.78 -5.95 -9.84
CA ASP A 32 1.32 -7.07 -9.02
C ASP A 32 2.42 -7.62 -8.08
N LEU A 33 3.70 -7.46 -8.46
CA LEU A 33 4.86 -7.79 -7.62
C LEU A 33 4.89 -6.94 -6.33
N GLY A 34 4.13 -5.85 -6.29
CA GLY A 34 3.93 -5.01 -5.11
C GLY A 34 5.22 -4.41 -4.58
N VAL A 35 6.19 -4.19 -5.47
CA VAL A 35 7.47 -3.50 -5.19
C VAL A 35 7.22 -1.99 -5.19
N VAL A 36 6.64 -1.46 -6.26
CA VAL A 36 6.15 -0.08 -6.29
C VAL A 36 4.89 0.00 -5.45
N LYS A 37 4.91 0.88 -4.44
CA LYS A 37 3.73 1.18 -3.63
C LYS A 37 3.01 2.36 -4.25
N ALA A 38 1.71 2.19 -4.52
CA ALA A 38 0.88 3.31 -4.92
C ALA A 38 0.80 4.33 -3.77
N PRO A 39 0.84 5.63 -4.07
CA PRO A 39 0.49 6.64 -3.08
C PRO A 39 -0.93 6.35 -2.59
N ARG A 40 -1.06 6.08 -1.29
CA ARG A 40 -2.37 5.84 -0.68
C ARG A 40 -3.20 7.10 -0.87
N THR A 41 -4.30 7.01 -1.63
CA THR A 41 -5.35 8.04 -1.63
C THR A 41 -5.73 8.25 -0.17
N ARG A 42 -5.29 9.37 0.41
CA ARG A 42 -5.51 9.65 1.82
C ARG A 42 -7.02 9.70 2.01
N ARG A 43 -7.58 8.69 2.69
CA ARG A 43 -8.87 8.89 3.35
C ARG A 43 -8.68 10.14 4.20
N LYS A 44 -9.52 11.16 4.03
CA LYS A 44 -9.47 12.36 4.87
C LYS A 44 -9.53 11.87 6.30
N LYS A 45 -8.41 11.92 7.02
CA LYS A 45 -8.43 11.63 8.45
C LYS A 45 -9.32 12.71 9.06
N PRO A 46 -10.28 12.35 9.94
CA PRO A 46 -10.94 13.39 10.72
C PRO A 46 -9.86 14.24 11.39
N PRO A 47 -10.09 15.55 11.55
CA PRO A 47 -9.17 16.41 12.27
C PRO A 47 -8.88 15.77 13.64
N LEU A 48 -7.60 15.72 14.00
CA LEU A 48 -7.19 15.17 15.29
C LEU A 48 -7.72 16.08 16.40
N ASP A 49 -8.57 15.53 17.27
CA ASP A 49 -9.02 16.26 18.45
C ASP A 49 -7.85 16.36 19.45
N LEU A 50 -7.49 17.59 19.82
CA LEU A 50 -6.44 17.90 20.79
C LEU A 50 -7.04 18.41 22.11
N SER A 51 -8.35 18.24 22.31
CA SER A 51 -8.98 18.56 23.58
C SER A 51 -8.34 17.75 24.72
N PRO A 52 -8.26 18.30 25.95
CA PRO A 52 -7.72 17.58 27.10
C PRO A 52 -8.47 16.27 27.41
N PHE A 53 -9.73 16.17 26.95
CA PHE A 53 -10.61 15.02 27.12
C PHE A 53 -11.36 14.74 25.80
N PRO A 54 -10.74 13.99 24.87
CA PRO A 54 -11.38 13.68 23.60
C PRO A 54 -12.62 12.81 23.82
N HIS A 55 -13.78 13.27 23.33
CA HIS A 55 -15.04 12.54 23.47
C HIS A 55 -15.00 11.26 22.61
N SER A 56 -15.03 10.09 23.26
CA SER A 56 -15.32 8.82 22.59
C SER A 56 -16.82 8.75 22.28
N GLU A 57 -17.25 9.48 21.24
CA GLU A 57 -18.62 9.36 20.73
C GLU A 57 -18.81 7.98 20.10
N GLY A 58 -19.18 7.00 20.92
CA GLY A 58 -19.38 5.63 20.46
C GLY A 58 -20.24 4.73 21.36
N LEU A 59 -20.82 5.23 22.47
CA LEU A 59 -21.59 4.39 23.41
C LEU A 59 -22.86 5.03 24.00
N THR A 60 -23.44 6.07 23.40
CA THR A 60 -24.66 6.71 23.95
C THR A 60 -25.98 6.20 23.38
N ASN A 61 -25.98 5.22 22.47
CA ASN A 61 -27.21 4.62 21.95
C ASN A 61 -27.45 3.22 22.52
N CYS A 62 -27.56 3.11 23.84
CA CYS A 62 -28.20 1.96 24.50
C CYS A 62 -29.34 2.48 25.37
N SER A 63 -30.43 2.91 24.73
CA SER A 63 -31.71 3.11 25.41
C SER A 63 -32.31 1.73 25.68
N PHE A 64 -32.24 1.29 26.93
CA PHE A 64 -32.95 0.12 27.45
C PHE A 64 -34.45 0.45 27.45
N ALA A 65 -35.20 -0.21 26.58
CA ALA A 65 -36.66 -0.24 26.57
C ALA A 65 -37.13 -1.56 27.17
#